data_AF-A0A2T6KC06-F1
#
_entry.id   AF-A0A2T6KC06-F1
#
_cell.length_a   1.000
_cell.length_b   1.000
_cell.length_c   1.000
_cell.angle_alpha   90.00
_cell.angle_beta   90.00
_cell.angle_gamma   90.00
#
_symmetry.space_group_name_H-M   'P 1'
#
loop_
_entity.id
_entity.type
_entity.pdbx_description
1 polymer ?
#
loop_
_entity_poly.entity_id
_entity_poly.type
_entity_poly.pdbx_seq_one_letter_code
_entity_poly.pdbx_strand_id
1 'polypeptide(L)'
;MADNLFEDLKEVLQEFKDFLDEKVAVIKPAITALRSIIPDQIDNLLDKLIELMNKLKAEVEKLDVSAIPGLGEAAEFTDQIKNFVGSAKSLLPDNADDFDAITDIADVVSGLPSIDEVKGEIIALIDAIVAHLNSLKE
;
A
#
# COMPACT_ATOMS: atom_id res chain seq x y z
N MET A 1 -2.05 -0.13 16.66
CA MET A 1 -0.87 -1.01 16.49
C MET A 1 -1.01 -1.48 15.08
N ALA A 2 -0.01 -1.23 14.24
CA ALA A 2 -0.06 -1.63 12.84
C ALA A 2 0.00 -3.16 12.78
N ASP A 3 -1.09 -3.80 12.35
CA ASP A 3 -1.36 -5.23 12.60
C ASP A 3 -0.66 -6.17 11.60
N ASN A 4 -0.06 -5.67 10.52
CA ASN A 4 0.84 -6.32 9.55
C ASN A 4 0.85 -5.47 8.26
N LEU A 5 1.72 -5.76 7.29
CA LEU A 5 1.85 -4.98 6.05
C LEU A 5 0.52 -4.67 5.34
N PHE A 6 -0.41 -5.62 5.29
CA PHE A 6 -1.67 -5.43 4.55
C PHE A 6 -2.69 -4.63 5.34
N GLU A 7 -2.71 -4.77 6.66
CA GLU A 7 -3.48 -3.90 7.56
C GLU A 7 -2.96 -2.46 7.47
N ASP A 8 -1.64 -2.26 7.48
CA ASP A 8 -1.03 -0.93 7.35
C ASP A 8 -1.37 -0.28 6.02
N LEU A 9 -1.34 -1.08 4.93
CA LEU A 9 -1.77 -0.61 3.62
C LEU A 9 -3.25 -0.20 3.64
N LYS A 10 -4.11 -1.02 4.23
CA LYS A 10 -5.54 -0.71 4.38
C LYS A 10 -5.76 0.59 5.14
N GLU A 11 -5.07 0.79 6.28
CA GLU A 11 -5.15 2.01 7.09
C GLU A 11 -4.73 3.25 6.29
N VAL A 12 -3.59 3.20 5.60
CA VAL A 12 -3.11 4.33 4.78
C VAL A 12 -4.08 4.66 3.64
N LEU A 13 -4.64 3.62 2.99
CA LEU A 13 -5.64 3.81 1.95
C LEU A 13 -6.94 4.43 2.51
N GLN A 14 -7.37 3.99 3.69
CA GLN A 14 -8.54 4.53 4.37
C GLN A 14 -8.32 6.01 4.71
N GLU A 15 -7.20 6.37 5.32
CA GLU A 15 -6.87 7.77 5.64
C GLU A 15 -6.84 8.65 4.38
N PHE A 16 -6.23 8.17 3.30
CA PHE A 16 -6.17 8.92 2.06
C PHE A 16 -7.55 9.08 1.40
N LYS A 17 -8.37 8.03 1.42
CA LYS A 17 -9.76 8.10 0.97
C LYS A 17 -10.56 9.11 1.80
N ASP A 18 -10.45 9.08 3.12
CA ASP A 18 -11.17 9.99 4.01
C ASP A 18 -10.77 11.45 3.76
N PHE A 19 -9.48 11.70 3.54
CA PHE A 19 -9.02 13.01 3.08
C PHE A 19 -9.69 13.44 1.77
N LEU A 20 -9.78 12.54 0.78
CA LEU A 20 -10.41 12.85 -0.50
C LEU A 20 -11.93 13.07 -0.35
N ASP A 21 -12.63 12.23 0.41
CA ASP A 21 -14.05 12.39 0.71
C ASP A 21 -14.35 13.78 1.29
N GLU A 22 -13.55 14.21 2.27
CA GLU A 22 -13.75 15.49 2.93
C GLU A 22 -13.34 16.68 2.05
N LYS A 23 -12.25 16.54 1.27
CA LYS A 23 -11.58 17.68 0.65
C LYS A 23 -11.78 17.82 -0.85
N VAL A 24 -12.25 16.80 -1.58
CA VAL A 24 -12.39 16.84 -3.06
C VAL A 24 -13.18 18.07 -3.53
N ALA A 25 -14.31 18.36 -2.91
CA ALA A 25 -15.12 19.54 -3.27
C ALA A 25 -14.40 20.87 -3.04
N VAL A 26 -13.51 20.92 -2.04
CA VAL A 26 -12.74 22.13 -1.68
C VAL A 26 -11.52 22.30 -2.58
N ILE A 27 -10.83 21.21 -2.93
CA ILE A 27 -9.59 21.26 -3.72
C ILE A 27 -9.87 21.33 -5.23
N LYS A 28 -11.01 20.83 -5.71
CA LYS A 28 -11.35 20.80 -7.15
C LYS A 28 -11.23 22.16 -7.85
N PRO A 29 -11.71 23.29 -7.29
CA PRO A 29 -11.49 24.61 -7.89
C PRO A 29 -10.00 24.98 -8.00
N ALA A 30 -9.20 24.65 -7.00
CA ALA A 30 -7.76 24.93 -7.00
C ALA A 30 -7.03 24.07 -8.04
N ILE A 31 -7.38 22.78 -8.14
CA ILE A 31 -6.85 21.88 -9.19
C ILE A 31 -7.21 22.39 -10.59
N THR A 32 -8.44 22.87 -10.79
CA THR A 32 -8.88 23.46 -12.06
C THR A 32 -8.07 24.72 -12.41
N ALA A 33 -7.85 25.59 -11.43
CA ALA A 33 -7.03 26.80 -11.61
C ALA A 33 -5.58 26.46 -11.93
N LEU A 34 -4.98 25.48 -11.24
CA LEU A 34 -3.63 24.99 -11.50
C LEU A 34 -3.52 24.35 -12.89
N ARG A 35 -4.50 23.53 -13.28
CA ARG A 35 -4.56 22.92 -14.62
C ARG A 35 -4.60 23.97 -15.73
N SER A 36 -5.22 25.12 -15.49
CA SER A 36 -5.23 26.22 -16.48
C SER A 36 -3.86 26.87 -16.69
N ILE A 37 -2.92 26.70 -15.75
CA ILE A 37 -1.57 27.27 -15.79
C ILE A 37 -0.55 26.22 -16.25
N ILE A 38 -0.66 24.99 -15.74
CA ILE A 38 0.26 23.87 -15.95
C ILE A 38 -0.52 22.57 -16.24
N PRO A 39 -1.25 22.51 -17.37
CA PRO A 39 -2.21 21.44 -17.65
C PRO A 39 -1.54 20.06 -17.64
N ASP A 40 -0.43 19.92 -18.38
CA ASP A 40 0.26 18.64 -18.54
C ASP A 40 0.79 18.08 -17.22
N GLN A 41 1.20 18.95 -16.29
CA GLN A 41 1.78 18.54 -15.01
C GLN A 41 0.73 18.01 -14.05
N ILE A 42 -0.43 18.68 -13.98
CA ILE A 42 -1.54 18.25 -13.11
C ILE A 42 -2.18 16.98 -13.66
N ASP A 43 -2.42 16.91 -14.96
CA ASP A 43 -3.05 15.75 -15.57
C ASP A 43 -2.13 14.52 -15.50
N ASN A 44 -0.83 14.68 -15.74
CA ASN A 44 0.15 13.61 -15.61
C ASN A 44 0.29 13.12 -14.16
N LEU A 45 0.26 14.03 -13.16
CA LEU A 45 0.26 13.62 -11.76
C LEU A 45 -0.97 12.76 -11.43
N LEU A 46 -2.17 13.21 -11.80
CA LEU A 46 -3.41 12.46 -11.56
C LEU A 46 -3.40 11.11 -12.29
N ASP A 47 -2.93 11.07 -13.54
CA ASP A 47 -2.82 9.84 -14.32
C ASP A 47 -1.84 8.84 -13.69
N LYS A 48 -0.67 9.29 -13.25
CA LYS A 48 0.31 8.43 -12.58
C LYS A 48 -0.21 7.88 -11.26
N LEU A 49 -0.95 8.69 -10.50
CA LEU A 49 -1.59 8.22 -9.27
C LEU A 49 -2.64 7.16 -9.58
N ILE A 50 -3.54 7.41 -10.54
CA ILE A 50 -4.55 6.44 -10.96
C ILE A 50 -3.89 5.15 -11.48
N GLU A 51 -2.82 5.25 -12.27
CA GLU A 51 -2.07 4.09 -12.76
C GLU A 51 -1.44 3.29 -11.60
N LEU A 52 -0.83 3.97 -10.64
CA LEU A 52 -0.26 3.34 -9.44
C LEU A 52 -1.34 2.61 -8.64
N MET A 53 -2.48 3.24 -8.40
CA MET A 53 -3.61 2.65 -7.68
C MET A 53 -4.13 1.40 -8.39
N ASN A 54 -4.31 1.46 -9.72
CA ASN A 54 -4.73 0.30 -10.51
C ASN A 54 -3.71 -0.83 -10.52
N LYS A 55 -2.41 -0.53 -10.58
CA LYS A 55 -1.34 -1.53 -10.45
C LYS A 55 -1.37 -2.19 -9.08
N LEU A 56 -1.50 -1.41 -8.01
CA LEU A 56 -1.62 -1.92 -6.65
C LEU A 56 -2.83 -2.86 -6.52
N LYS A 57 -4.00 -2.45 -7.03
CA LYS A 57 -5.19 -3.30 -7.06
C LYS A 57 -4.93 -4.62 -7.79
N ALA A 58 -4.31 -4.57 -8.96
CA ALA A 58 -4.01 -5.76 -9.74
C ALA A 58 -3.02 -6.70 -9.03
N GLU A 59 -2.02 -6.18 -8.31
CA GLU A 59 -1.12 -7.02 -7.50
C GLU A 59 -1.86 -7.66 -6.32
N VAL A 60 -2.68 -6.90 -5.60
CA VAL A 60 -3.50 -7.42 -4.49
C VAL A 60 -4.49 -8.49 -4.97
N GLU A 61 -5.13 -8.30 -6.13
CA GLU A 61 -6.04 -9.26 -6.73
C GLU A 61 -5.38 -10.61 -7.04
N LYS A 62 -4.10 -10.61 -7.44
CA LYS A 62 -3.32 -11.82 -7.75
C LYS A 62 -2.93 -12.63 -6.51
N LEU A 63 -2.95 -12.04 -5.32
CA LEU A 63 -2.61 -12.75 -4.09
C LEU A 63 -3.72 -13.76 -3.77
N ASP A 64 -3.45 -15.04 -3.99
CA ASP A 64 -4.27 -16.16 -3.54
C ASP A 64 -3.43 -17.00 -2.58
N VAL A 65 -3.68 -16.82 -1.29
CA VAL A 65 -2.95 -17.50 -0.22
C VAL A 65 -3.70 -18.72 0.31
N SER A 66 -4.99 -18.83 -0.03
CA SER A 66 -5.89 -19.90 0.43
C SER A 66 -5.42 -21.30 0.02
N ALA A 67 -4.64 -21.38 -1.06
CA ALA A 67 -4.13 -22.62 -1.62
C ALA A 67 -2.73 -23.00 -1.13
N ILE A 68 -2.08 -22.22 -0.23
CA ILE A 68 -0.70 -22.44 0.21
C ILE A 68 -0.68 -23.32 1.47
N PRO A 69 -0.28 -24.60 1.40
CA PRO A 69 -0.16 -25.45 2.58
C PRO A 69 1.04 -25.01 3.42
N GLY A 70 0.87 -24.93 4.74
CA GLY A 70 1.95 -24.56 5.65
C GLY A 70 2.23 -23.05 5.71
N LEU A 71 1.31 -22.21 5.23
CA LEU A 71 1.47 -20.75 5.22
C LEU A 71 1.64 -20.17 6.62
N GLY A 72 0.92 -20.71 7.62
CA GLY A 72 1.05 -20.28 9.01
C GLY A 72 2.46 -20.55 9.56
N GLU A 73 2.99 -21.75 9.32
CA GLU A 73 4.36 -22.12 9.70
C GLU A 73 5.41 -21.29 8.96
N ALA A 74 5.16 -20.95 7.69
CA ALA A 74 6.01 -20.05 6.93
C ALA A 74 6.01 -18.63 7.52
N ALA A 75 4.85 -18.12 7.92
CA ALA A 75 4.72 -16.82 8.59
C ALA A 75 5.49 -16.81 9.94
N GLU A 76 5.30 -17.82 10.77
CA GLU A 76 6.03 -17.99 12.05
C GLU A 76 7.54 -18.04 11.83
N PHE A 77 8.00 -18.77 10.81
CA PHE A 77 9.42 -18.82 10.45
C PHE A 77 9.95 -17.43 10.05
N THR A 78 9.20 -16.67 9.27
CA THR A 78 9.62 -15.31 8.87
C THR A 78 9.64 -14.33 10.04
N ASP A 79 8.77 -14.48 11.03
CA ASP A 79 8.85 -13.69 12.27
C ASP A 79 10.12 -14.00 13.07
N GLN A 80 10.54 -15.27 13.13
CA GLN A 80 11.83 -15.63 13.73
C GLN A 80 13.02 -15.03 12.98
N ILE A 81 12.95 -14.97 11.64
CA ILE A 81 13.97 -14.29 10.83
C ILE A 81 14.05 -12.81 11.20
N LYS A 82 12.92 -12.09 11.32
CA LYS A 82 12.93 -10.67 11.70
C LYS A 82 13.62 -10.44 13.04
N ASN A 83 13.32 -11.27 14.04
CA ASN A 83 13.94 -11.18 15.36
C ASN A 83 15.46 -11.41 15.29
N PHE A 84 15.89 -12.41 14.51
CA PHE A 84 17.30 -12.70 14.29
C PHE A 84 18.02 -11.56 13.56
N VAL A 85 17.45 -11.09 12.45
CA VAL A 85 17.97 -10.01 11.61
C VAL A 85 18.09 -8.70 12.37
N GLY A 86 17.07 -8.32 13.16
CA GLY A 86 17.12 -7.12 14.00
C GLY A 86 18.25 -7.18 15.04
N SER A 87 18.49 -8.36 15.63
CA SER A 87 19.60 -8.59 16.55
C SER A 87 20.96 -8.53 15.84
N ALA A 88 21.07 -9.13 14.65
CA ALA A 88 22.29 -9.13 13.85
C ALA A 88 22.66 -7.75 13.31
N LYS A 89 21.68 -6.95 12.87
CA LYS A 89 21.87 -5.56 12.39
C LYS A 89 22.56 -4.68 13.42
N SER A 90 22.23 -4.87 14.70
CA SER A 90 22.84 -4.14 15.81
C SER A 90 24.34 -4.46 16.00
N LEU A 91 24.79 -5.62 15.53
CA LEU A 91 26.18 -6.08 15.62
C LEU A 91 26.98 -5.84 14.34
N LEU A 92 26.30 -5.67 13.20
CA LEU A 92 26.89 -5.48 11.87
C LEU A 92 26.26 -4.26 11.16
N PRO A 93 26.41 -3.03 11.71
CA PRO A 93 25.73 -1.86 11.18
C PRO A 93 26.16 -1.49 9.74
N ASP A 94 27.36 -1.91 9.31
CA ASP A 94 27.88 -1.67 7.97
C ASP A 94 27.12 -2.46 6.88
N ASN A 95 26.27 -3.42 7.26
CA ASN A 95 25.42 -4.23 6.39
C ASN A 95 23.92 -3.88 6.52
N ALA A 96 23.59 -2.68 7.01
CA ALA A 96 22.21 -2.28 7.29
C ALA A 96 21.24 -2.51 6.12
N ASP A 97 21.66 -2.21 4.89
CA ASP A 97 20.83 -2.36 3.69
C ASP A 97 20.42 -3.82 3.42
N ASP A 98 21.34 -4.77 3.64
CA ASP A 98 21.05 -6.20 3.47
C ASP A 98 20.01 -6.67 4.50
N PHE A 99 20.09 -6.17 5.73
CA PHE A 99 19.14 -6.50 6.79
C PHE A 99 17.76 -5.90 6.56
N ASP A 100 17.70 -4.68 6.02
CA ASP A 100 16.44 -4.02 5.68
C ASP A 100 15.73 -4.78 4.56
N ALA A 101 16.45 -5.18 3.51
CA ALA A 101 15.89 -5.99 2.44
C ALA A 101 15.33 -7.35 2.93
N ILE A 102 16.00 -8.01 3.88
CA ILE A 102 15.49 -9.26 4.46
C ILE A 102 14.23 -9.00 5.29
N THR A 103 14.21 -7.90 6.06
CA THR A 103 13.06 -7.53 6.91
C THR A 103 11.84 -7.22 6.05
N ASP A 104 12.01 -6.45 4.96
CA ASP A 104 10.94 -6.13 4.02
C ASP A 104 10.29 -7.39 3.44
N ILE A 105 11.10 -8.39 3.05
CA ILE A 105 10.59 -9.67 2.54
C ILE A 105 9.83 -10.44 3.63
N ALA A 106 10.36 -10.45 4.85
CA ALA A 106 9.74 -11.16 5.96
C ALA A 106 8.42 -10.51 6.39
N ASP A 107 8.28 -9.19 6.31
CA ASP A 107 7.04 -8.47 6.59
C ASP A 107 5.94 -8.79 5.58
N VAL A 108 6.29 -8.96 4.29
CA VAL A 108 5.32 -9.42 3.28
C VAL A 108 4.79 -10.81 3.65
N VAL A 109 5.68 -11.78 3.89
CA VAL A 109 5.29 -13.18 4.13
C VAL A 109 4.53 -13.35 5.44
N SER A 110 4.99 -12.72 6.52
CA SER A 110 4.31 -12.75 7.81
C SER A 110 2.94 -12.06 7.78
N GLY A 111 2.72 -11.11 6.86
CA GLY A 111 1.42 -10.50 6.61
C GLY A 111 0.47 -11.33 5.74
N LEU A 112 0.97 -12.27 4.91
CA LEU A 112 0.11 -13.04 4.00
C LEU A 112 -1.08 -13.73 4.66
N PRO A 113 -1.02 -14.27 5.89
CA PRO A 113 -2.18 -14.87 6.54
C PRO A 113 -3.39 -13.93 6.71
N SER A 114 -3.19 -12.61 6.82
CA SER A 114 -4.29 -11.64 6.99
C SER A 114 -4.94 -11.22 5.66
N ILE A 115 -4.27 -11.48 4.51
CA ILE A 115 -4.67 -10.87 3.24
C ILE A 115 -6.08 -11.29 2.83
N ASP A 116 -6.49 -12.53 3.09
CA ASP A 116 -7.84 -13.00 2.72
C ASP A 116 -8.96 -12.24 3.45
N GLU A 117 -8.67 -11.72 4.66
CA GLU A 117 -9.62 -10.94 5.46
C GLU A 117 -9.73 -9.50 4.96
N VAL A 118 -8.60 -8.86 4.60
CA VAL A 118 -8.56 -7.44 4.24
C VAL A 118 -8.55 -7.14 2.75
N LYS A 119 -8.29 -8.14 1.89
CA LYS A 119 -8.16 -7.97 0.43
C LYS A 119 -9.36 -7.26 -0.17
N GLY A 120 -10.57 -7.65 0.22
CA GLY A 120 -11.81 -7.02 -0.27
C GLY A 120 -11.90 -5.54 0.11
N GLU A 121 -11.50 -5.19 1.34
CA GLU A 121 -11.50 -3.81 1.84
C GLU A 121 -10.45 -2.96 1.10
N ILE A 122 -9.22 -3.48 0.94
CA ILE A 122 -8.16 -2.81 0.18
C ILE A 122 -8.62 -2.50 -1.25
N ILE A 123 -9.20 -3.49 -1.95
CA ILE A 123 -9.68 -3.30 -3.33
C ILE A 123 -10.78 -2.22 -3.37
N ALA A 124 -11.73 -2.26 -2.45
CA ALA A 124 -12.81 -1.28 -2.38
C ALA A 124 -12.29 0.15 -2.10
N LEU A 125 -11.30 0.29 -1.21
CA LEU A 125 -10.65 1.57 -0.93
C LEU A 125 -9.94 2.13 -2.15
N ILE A 126 -9.19 1.28 -2.86
CA ILE A 126 -8.51 1.66 -4.10
C ILE A 126 -9.53 2.17 -5.14
N ASP A 127 -10.63 1.44 -5.35
CA ASP A 127 -11.67 1.83 -6.31
C ASP A 127 -12.30 3.18 -5.95
N ALA A 128 -12.56 3.43 -4.67
CA ALA A 128 -13.09 4.71 -4.21
C ALA A 128 -12.09 5.86 -4.44
N ILE A 129 -10.82 5.68 -4.10
CA ILE A 129 -9.77 6.68 -4.35
C ILE A 129 -9.66 6.99 -5.85
N VAL A 130 -9.65 5.96 -6.70
CA VAL A 130 -9.60 6.16 -8.16
C VAL A 130 -10.81 6.93 -8.67
N ALA A 131 -12.00 6.69 -8.12
CA ALA A 131 -13.19 7.48 -8.45
C ALA A 131 -13.02 8.97 -8.05
N HIS A 132 -12.49 9.25 -6.86
CA HIS A 132 -12.20 10.63 -6.44
C HIS A 132 -11.16 11.30 -7.34
N LEU A 133 -10.07 10.62 -7.68
CA LEU A 133 -9.04 11.17 -8.56
C LEU A 133 -9.59 11.47 -9.96
N ASN A 134 -10.44 10.59 -10.51
CA ASN A 134 -11.13 10.87 -11.77
C ASN A 134 -12.08 12.08 -11.65
N SER A 135 -12.77 12.25 -10.52
CA SER A 135 -13.63 13.42 -10.30
C SER A 135 -12.84 14.74 -10.26
N LEU A 136 -11.55 14.72 -9.91
CA LEU A 136 -10.65 15.88 -9.98
C LEU A 136 -10.18 16.15 -11.42
N LYS A 137 -10.27 15.16 -12.32
CA LYS A 137 -9.98 15.33 -13.76
C LYS A 137 -11.10 16.02 -14.50
N GLU A 138 -12.34 15.78 -14.12
CA GLU A 138 -13.54 16.41 -14.69
C GLU A 138 -13.69 17.88 -14.28
#